data_AF-A0A924D5H2-F1
#
_entry.id   AF-A0A924D5H2-F1
#
_cell.length_a   1.000
_cell.length_b   1.000
_cell.length_c   1.000
_cell.angle_alpha   90.00
_cell.angle_beta   90.00
_cell.angle_gamma   90.00
#
_symmetry.space_group_name_H-M   'P 1'
#
loop_
_entity.id
_entity.type
_entity.pdbx_description
1 polymer ?
#
loop_
_entity_poly.entity_id
_entity_poly.type
_entity_poly.pdbx_seq_one_letter_code
_entity_poly.pdbx_strand_id
1 'polypeptide(L)'
;MKNNPKLPLIPVFASIIAYVSLGYFVPREHFVALFSFFSIAFFSFIFLYTNDSFSERKLFILGIVFRVLFLFCLPFWSQDFYRFIWDGNLVVNGINPYLLTPNELINSIQIPNVQELYTNMGSLSASHYSNYPPVNQLFFAATCFFSFGSIAVSVLIFKLFIIFSDVGIYYFGRKILVSLNQNPKKIFLYFLNPLIIIELSGNLHFEGVMLFFFVLGLYLFIIEKWLFAAVFIAFSIATKLLPLLLLPFFYQRLGFKKSVAFYTVTIAVLGATFLPFVAPALISNYYETIGLWFTNFEFNASIYYLFRKVGFYFTGYNIIGIIGKISPVVMLVIVLLFALVRKNISYVSFFENTLLALSLYFFISTTMHPWYVVNLVFLSLFSRFKFPIIWSYFVVLSYFAYSQIPFKENYIILILEYSIVFCVLFFEIFKSDKAGFPTDL
;
A
#
# COMPACT_ATOMS: atom_id res chain seq x y z
N MET A 1 -17.38 43.42 0.39
CA MET A 1 -17.46 42.20 1.22
C MET A 1 -17.33 41.00 0.29
N LYS A 2 -16.24 40.22 0.36
CA LYS A 2 -16.15 38.97 -0.43
C LYS A 2 -17.21 38.01 0.12
N ASN A 3 -18.25 37.73 -0.66
CA ASN A 3 -19.24 36.70 -0.35
C ASN A 3 -18.48 35.38 -0.20
N ASN A 4 -18.26 34.93 1.04
CA ASN A 4 -17.79 33.58 1.29
C ASN A 4 -18.92 32.65 0.84
N PRO A 5 -18.74 31.83 -0.21
CA PRO A 5 -19.77 30.88 -0.63
C PRO A 5 -20.12 29.98 0.56
N LYS A 6 -21.43 29.75 0.80
CA LYS A 6 -21.89 28.85 1.86
C LYS A 6 -21.24 27.48 1.67
N LEU A 7 -20.67 26.93 2.73
CA LEU A 7 -20.00 25.63 2.68
C LEU A 7 -21.04 24.54 2.41
N PRO A 8 -20.92 23.75 1.33
CA PRO A 8 -21.84 22.65 1.05
C PRO A 8 -21.57 21.51 2.05
N LEU A 9 -22.44 21.35 3.04
CA LEU A 9 -22.26 20.36 4.12
C LEU A 9 -22.70 18.94 3.71
N ILE A 10 -23.54 18.80 2.69
CA ILE A 10 -24.04 17.51 2.18
C ILE A 10 -22.90 16.50 1.91
N PRO A 11 -21.86 16.79 1.11
CA PRO A 11 -20.75 15.85 0.87
C PRO A 11 -19.98 15.49 2.15
N VAL A 12 -19.92 16.39 3.13
CA VAL A 12 -19.27 16.11 4.42
C VAL A 12 -20.08 15.09 5.20
N PHE A 13 -21.40 15.32 5.36
CA PHE A 13 -22.27 14.38 6.05
C PHE A 13 -22.37 13.03 5.33
N ALA A 14 -22.45 13.05 4.00
CA ALA A 14 -22.46 11.83 3.18
C ALA A 14 -21.18 11.01 3.38
N SER A 15 -20.00 11.67 3.45
CA SER A 15 -18.73 11.01 3.75
C SER A 15 -18.72 10.40 5.16
N ILE A 16 -19.20 11.14 6.17
CA ILE A 16 -19.26 10.64 7.55
C ILE A 16 -20.15 9.40 7.63
N ILE A 17 -21.35 9.45 7.06
CA ILE A 17 -22.28 8.31 7.03
C ILE A 17 -21.62 7.12 6.31
N ALA A 18 -21.02 7.35 5.15
CA ALA A 18 -20.34 6.29 4.40
C ALA A 18 -19.19 5.65 5.20
N TYR A 19 -18.31 6.44 5.79
CA TYR A 19 -17.18 5.92 6.57
C TYR A 19 -17.62 5.19 7.85
N VAL A 20 -18.62 5.71 8.56
CA VAL A 20 -19.17 5.03 9.74
C VAL A 20 -19.85 3.72 9.33
N SER A 21 -20.65 3.72 8.26
CA SER A 21 -21.24 2.49 7.72
C SER A 21 -20.18 1.45 7.39
N LEU A 22 -19.15 1.82 6.62
CA LEU A 22 -18.09 0.91 6.21
C LEU A 22 -17.23 0.41 7.37
N GLY A 23 -16.96 1.27 8.36
CA GLY A 23 -16.10 0.92 9.49
C GLY A 23 -16.76 0.07 10.55
N TYR A 24 -18.08 0.18 10.76
CA TYR A 24 -18.75 -0.43 11.91
C TYR A 24 -19.87 -1.41 11.54
N PHE A 25 -20.37 -1.39 10.29
CA PHE A 25 -21.59 -2.12 9.94
C PHE A 25 -21.51 -2.94 8.64
N VAL A 26 -20.50 -2.75 7.80
CA VAL A 26 -20.41 -3.40 6.48
C VAL A 26 -19.16 -4.27 6.37
N PRO A 27 -19.27 -5.59 6.68
CA PRO A 27 -18.23 -6.56 6.38
C PRO A 27 -17.95 -6.69 4.89
N ARG A 28 -16.76 -7.17 4.52
CA ARG A 28 -16.29 -7.27 3.12
C ARG A 28 -17.15 -8.17 2.23
N GLU A 29 -17.88 -9.10 2.83
CA GLU A 29 -18.79 -10.03 2.16
C GLU A 29 -20.05 -9.32 1.63
N HIS A 30 -20.44 -8.19 2.24
CA HIS A 30 -21.64 -7.42 1.87
C HIS A 30 -21.38 -6.46 0.71
N PHE A 31 -20.97 -7.01 -0.43
CA PHE A 31 -20.47 -6.23 -1.58
C PHE A 31 -21.37 -5.08 -2.03
N VAL A 32 -22.69 -5.26 -2.13
CA VAL A 32 -23.59 -4.20 -2.61
C VAL A 32 -23.56 -2.98 -1.69
N ALA A 33 -23.65 -3.20 -0.37
CA ALA A 33 -23.57 -2.12 0.61
C ALA A 33 -22.17 -1.49 0.61
N LEU A 34 -21.13 -2.32 0.56
CA LEU A 34 -19.73 -1.90 0.51
C LEU A 34 -19.49 -0.96 -0.67
N PHE A 35 -19.82 -1.40 -1.88
CA PHE A 35 -19.63 -0.63 -3.10
C PHE A 35 -20.47 0.66 -3.09
N SER A 36 -21.70 0.61 -2.58
CA SER A 36 -22.58 1.77 -2.50
C SER A 36 -22.02 2.87 -1.58
N PHE A 37 -21.67 2.53 -0.35
CA PHE A 37 -21.09 3.50 0.59
C PHE A 37 -19.70 3.97 0.15
N PHE A 38 -18.88 3.08 -0.41
CA PHE A 38 -17.60 3.47 -0.98
C PHE A 38 -17.76 4.49 -2.11
N SER A 39 -18.76 4.29 -2.99
CA SER A 39 -19.09 5.24 -4.05
C SER A 39 -19.54 6.59 -3.52
N ILE A 40 -20.38 6.61 -2.48
CA ILE A 40 -20.79 7.85 -1.80
C ILE A 40 -19.56 8.60 -1.26
N ALA A 41 -18.64 7.90 -0.59
CA ALA A 41 -17.41 8.48 -0.08
C ALA A 41 -16.52 9.01 -1.23
N PHE A 42 -16.40 8.27 -2.33
CA PHE A 42 -15.56 8.65 -3.48
C PHE A 42 -16.07 9.87 -4.22
N PHE A 43 -17.35 9.93 -4.56
CA PHE A 43 -17.90 11.12 -5.21
C PHE A 43 -17.94 12.33 -4.27
N SER A 44 -18.15 12.11 -2.97
CA SER A 44 -18.02 13.18 -1.97
C SER A 44 -16.58 13.70 -1.92
N PHE A 45 -15.58 12.82 -1.91
CA PHE A 45 -14.16 13.19 -1.99
C PHE A 45 -13.85 14.07 -3.22
N ILE A 46 -14.28 13.65 -4.41
CA ILE A 46 -14.05 14.42 -5.65
C ILE A 46 -14.72 15.80 -5.57
N PHE A 47 -15.92 15.87 -5.02
CA PHE A 47 -16.62 17.14 -4.82
C PHE A 47 -15.88 18.04 -3.81
N LEU A 48 -15.45 17.50 -2.67
CA LEU A 48 -14.70 18.26 -1.65
C LEU A 48 -13.40 18.82 -2.23
N TYR A 49 -12.68 18.04 -3.03
CA TYR A 49 -11.42 18.46 -3.64
C TYR A 49 -11.59 19.56 -4.70
N THR A 50 -12.59 19.41 -5.58
CA THR A 50 -12.81 20.31 -6.72
C THR A 50 -13.55 21.60 -6.34
N ASN A 51 -14.27 21.63 -5.22
CA ASN A 51 -15.03 22.79 -4.80
C ASN A 51 -14.17 23.82 -4.02
N ASP A 52 -14.03 25.02 -4.56
CA ASP A 52 -13.18 26.08 -3.99
C ASP A 52 -13.67 26.68 -2.67
N SER A 53 -14.89 26.37 -2.22
CA SER A 53 -15.36 26.75 -0.88
C SER A 53 -14.61 26.01 0.25
N PHE A 54 -13.94 24.91 -0.07
CA PHE A 54 -13.06 24.17 0.84
C PHE A 54 -11.61 24.61 0.70
N SER A 55 -11.15 25.43 1.66
CA SER A 55 -9.73 25.77 1.78
C SER A 55 -8.90 24.54 2.19
N GLU A 56 -7.59 24.56 1.90
CA GLU A 56 -6.65 23.50 2.31
C GLU A 56 -6.77 23.15 3.81
N ARG A 57 -6.96 24.16 4.68
CA ARG A 57 -7.17 23.94 6.11
C ARG A 57 -8.42 23.11 6.40
N LYS A 58 -9.55 23.39 5.72
CA LYS A 58 -10.79 22.62 5.89
C LYS A 58 -10.62 21.19 5.39
N LEU A 59 -9.98 21.01 4.22
CA LEU A 59 -9.68 19.70 3.67
C LEU A 59 -8.78 18.87 4.59
N PHE A 60 -7.78 19.51 5.21
CA PHE A 60 -6.93 18.85 6.20
C PHE A 60 -7.73 18.41 7.44
N ILE A 61 -8.55 19.30 8.01
CA ILE A 61 -9.40 18.95 9.17
C ILE A 61 -10.33 17.79 8.82
N LEU A 62 -10.99 17.83 7.65
CA LEU A 62 -11.85 16.74 7.20
C LEU A 62 -11.09 15.42 7.05
N GLY A 63 -9.89 15.45 6.45
CA GLY A 63 -9.07 14.25 6.29
C GLY A 63 -8.60 13.64 7.62
N ILE A 64 -8.39 14.46 8.66
CA ILE A 64 -8.14 13.98 10.03
C ILE A 64 -9.42 13.38 10.62
N VAL A 65 -10.54 14.12 10.55
CA VAL A 65 -11.83 13.66 11.09
C VAL A 65 -12.21 12.30 10.49
N PHE A 66 -12.12 12.14 9.17
CA PHE A 66 -12.47 10.89 8.50
C PHE A 66 -11.63 9.70 8.95
N ARG A 67 -10.34 9.91 9.27
CA ARG A 67 -9.49 8.85 9.85
C ARG A 67 -9.85 8.54 11.30
N VAL A 68 -10.15 9.56 12.10
CA VAL A 68 -10.55 9.42 13.51
C VAL A 68 -11.88 8.67 13.64
N LEU A 69 -12.78 8.74 12.66
CA LEU A 69 -14.01 7.94 12.67
C LEU A 69 -13.73 6.43 12.80
N PHE A 70 -12.61 5.95 12.26
CA PHE A 70 -12.24 4.54 12.33
C PHE A 70 -11.54 4.15 13.63
N LEU A 71 -11.21 5.08 14.53
CA LEU A 71 -10.28 4.83 15.65
C LEU A 71 -10.71 3.68 16.58
N PHE A 72 -12.02 3.47 16.73
CA PHE A 72 -12.59 2.49 17.68
C PHE A 72 -13.26 1.28 17.02
N CYS A 73 -13.25 1.15 15.69
CA CYS A 73 -13.75 -0.07 15.04
C CYS A 73 -12.66 -1.15 14.97
N LEU A 74 -13.06 -2.41 14.87
CA LEU A 74 -12.18 -3.49 14.44
C LEU A 74 -12.12 -3.53 12.90
N PRO A 75 -10.98 -3.90 12.28
CA PRO A 75 -10.90 -4.14 10.84
C PRO A 75 -11.95 -5.17 10.39
N PHE A 76 -12.75 -4.81 9.38
CA PHE A 76 -13.77 -5.69 8.80
C PHE A 76 -13.35 -6.29 7.46
N TRP A 77 -12.37 -5.70 6.79
CA TRP A 77 -11.96 -6.12 5.45
C TRP A 77 -10.64 -6.88 5.44
N SER A 78 -9.91 -6.84 6.56
CA SER A 78 -8.67 -7.59 6.76
C SER A 78 -8.66 -8.30 8.11
N GLN A 79 -8.05 -9.49 8.11
CA GLN A 79 -7.78 -10.29 9.30
C GLN A 79 -6.30 -10.24 9.72
N ASP A 80 -5.46 -9.50 8.99
CA ASP A 80 -4.00 -9.50 9.18
C ASP A 80 -3.60 -9.00 10.58
N PHE A 81 -4.43 -8.15 11.19
CA PHE A 81 -4.15 -7.59 12.51
C PHE A 81 -4.05 -8.64 13.61
N TYR A 82 -4.75 -9.78 13.49
CA TYR A 82 -4.57 -10.90 14.42
C TYR A 82 -3.15 -11.46 14.35
N ARG A 83 -2.59 -11.55 13.14
CA ARG A 83 -1.19 -11.95 12.94
C ARG A 83 -0.21 -10.89 13.44
N PHE A 84 -0.51 -9.60 13.27
CA PHE A 84 0.33 -8.53 13.82
C PHE A 84 0.43 -8.64 15.35
N ILE A 85 -0.70 -8.87 16.03
CA ILE A 85 -0.73 -9.03 17.49
C ILE A 85 -0.01 -10.31 17.91
N TRP A 86 -0.20 -11.41 17.18
CA TRP A 86 0.52 -12.66 17.44
C TRP A 86 2.03 -12.46 17.38
N ASP A 87 2.54 -11.97 16.26
CA ASP A 87 3.98 -11.76 16.04
C ASP A 87 4.55 -10.75 17.05
N GLY A 88 3.81 -9.67 17.35
CA GLY A 88 4.22 -8.69 18.35
C GLY A 88 4.38 -9.30 19.74
N ASN A 89 3.47 -10.19 20.16
CA ASN A 89 3.60 -10.92 21.42
C ASN A 89 4.80 -11.89 21.40
N LEU A 90 5.10 -12.55 20.27
CA LEU A 90 6.31 -13.38 20.17
C LEU A 90 7.56 -12.55 20.42
N VAL A 91 7.68 -11.39 19.76
CA VAL A 91 8.85 -10.52 19.92
C VAL A 91 8.98 -9.99 21.35
N VAL A 92 7.87 -9.59 21.99
CA VAL A 92 7.86 -9.16 23.41
C VAL A 92 8.34 -10.27 24.35
N ASN A 93 8.05 -11.54 24.02
CA ASN A 93 8.49 -12.71 24.79
C ASN A 93 9.88 -13.23 24.35
N GLY A 94 10.62 -12.50 23.51
CA GLY A 94 11.96 -12.90 23.04
C GLY A 94 11.94 -14.07 22.05
N ILE A 95 10.80 -14.38 21.46
CA ILE A 95 10.62 -15.45 20.48
C ILE A 95 10.72 -14.87 19.08
N ASN A 96 11.54 -15.49 18.24
CA ASN A 96 11.76 -15.04 16.87
C ASN A 96 10.61 -15.50 15.94
N PRO A 97 9.79 -14.58 15.39
CA PRO A 97 8.62 -14.90 14.57
C PRO A 97 8.98 -15.48 13.18
N TYR A 98 10.26 -15.50 12.82
CA TYR A 98 10.75 -16.10 11.57
C TYR A 98 11.15 -17.57 11.70
N LEU A 99 11.16 -18.12 12.92
CA LEU A 99 11.66 -19.48 13.18
C LEU A 99 10.57 -20.52 13.40
N LEU A 100 9.40 -20.09 13.88
CA LEU A 100 8.30 -20.98 14.22
C LEU A 100 6.99 -20.41 13.68
N THR A 101 6.15 -21.29 13.17
CA THR A 101 4.80 -20.97 12.67
C THR A 101 3.79 -20.92 13.84
N PRO A 102 2.67 -20.19 13.68
CA PRO A 102 1.60 -20.26 14.67
C PRO A 102 1.07 -21.68 14.93
N ASN A 103 0.99 -22.54 13.91
CA ASN A 103 0.57 -23.95 14.06
C ASN A 103 1.48 -24.75 15.00
N GLU A 104 2.79 -24.51 14.97
CA GLU A 104 3.74 -25.19 15.85
C GLU A 104 3.65 -24.68 17.29
N LEU A 105 3.28 -23.42 17.47
CA LEU A 105 3.31 -22.74 18.76
C LEU A 105 2.00 -22.78 19.54
N ILE A 106 0.85 -22.96 18.89
CA ILE A 106 -0.49 -22.80 19.49
C ILE A 106 -0.70 -23.56 20.80
N ASN A 107 -0.12 -24.75 20.94
CA ASN A 107 -0.32 -25.60 22.13
C ASN A 107 0.68 -25.32 23.26
N SER A 108 1.78 -24.59 22.99
CA SER A 108 2.86 -24.36 23.95
C SER A 108 3.07 -22.90 24.33
N ILE A 109 2.61 -21.97 23.50
CA ILE A 109 2.81 -20.53 23.71
C ILE A 109 1.83 -19.97 24.74
N GLN A 110 2.32 -19.11 25.63
CA GLN A 110 1.49 -18.40 26.61
C GLN A 110 1.48 -16.91 26.29
N ILE A 111 0.49 -16.50 25.49
CA ILE A 111 0.25 -15.08 25.14
C ILE A 111 -1.23 -14.74 25.33
N PRO A 112 -1.57 -13.45 25.56
CA PRO A 112 -2.95 -13.02 25.67
C PRO A 112 -3.77 -13.37 24.42
N ASN A 113 -5.00 -13.87 24.63
CA ASN A 113 -5.98 -14.22 23.57
C ASN A 113 -5.47 -15.21 22.52
N VAL A 114 -4.52 -16.09 22.87
CA VAL A 114 -3.87 -17.02 21.94
C VAL A 114 -4.84 -17.75 21.00
N GLN A 115 -5.95 -18.29 21.52
CA GLN A 115 -6.93 -19.03 20.73
C GLN A 115 -7.70 -18.12 19.75
N GLU A 116 -8.06 -16.92 20.19
CA GLU A 116 -8.76 -15.95 19.34
C GLU A 116 -7.86 -15.44 18.21
N LEU A 117 -6.60 -15.11 18.52
CA LEU A 117 -5.62 -14.68 17.52
C LEU A 117 -5.38 -15.79 16.47
N TYR A 118 -5.16 -17.03 16.93
CA TYR A 118 -4.91 -18.18 16.07
C TYR A 118 -6.10 -18.52 15.17
N THR A 119 -7.31 -18.54 15.75
CA THR A 119 -8.53 -18.88 15.00
C THR A 119 -8.81 -17.84 13.91
N ASN A 120 -8.65 -16.55 14.22
CA ASN A 120 -9.07 -15.48 13.32
C ASN A 120 -7.99 -15.03 12.31
N MET A 121 -6.70 -15.34 12.49
CA MET A 121 -5.68 -15.02 11.47
C MET A 121 -5.82 -15.87 10.18
N GLY A 122 -6.54 -16.99 10.26
CA GLY A 122 -6.77 -17.92 9.17
C GLY A 122 -5.66 -18.96 8.99
N SER A 123 -6.03 -20.12 8.45
CA SER A 123 -5.16 -21.31 8.31
C SER A 123 -3.88 -21.02 7.54
N LEU A 124 -3.98 -20.22 6.48
CA LEU A 124 -2.85 -19.83 5.65
C LEU A 124 -1.80 -19.04 6.45
N SER A 125 -2.23 -18.02 7.21
CA SER A 125 -1.30 -17.26 8.04
C SER A 125 -0.71 -18.18 9.11
N ALA A 126 -1.53 -19.04 9.71
CA ALA A 126 -1.11 -19.93 10.78
C ALA A 126 -0.10 -21.01 10.35
N SER A 127 -0.11 -21.40 9.07
CA SER A 127 0.81 -22.42 8.52
C SER A 127 2.17 -21.90 8.05
N HIS A 128 2.45 -20.59 8.17
CA HIS A 128 3.65 -19.99 7.62
C HIS A 128 4.38 -19.07 8.61
N TYR A 129 5.70 -18.99 8.45
CA TYR A 129 6.55 -18.07 9.21
C TYR A 129 6.16 -16.61 8.90
N SER A 130 6.66 -15.68 9.70
CA SER A 130 6.31 -14.28 9.47
C SER A 130 6.87 -13.77 8.15
N ASN A 131 6.01 -13.18 7.33
CA ASN A 131 6.39 -12.45 6.12
C ASN A 131 6.73 -10.98 6.40
N TYR A 132 6.43 -10.48 7.62
CA TYR A 132 6.58 -9.08 7.94
C TYR A 132 8.05 -8.71 8.20
N PRO A 133 8.62 -7.74 7.48
CA PRO A 133 9.98 -7.27 7.72
C PRO A 133 10.21 -6.68 9.14
N PRO A 134 11.47 -6.52 9.58
CA PRO A 134 11.77 -6.25 10.99
C PRO A 134 11.24 -4.93 11.57
N VAL A 135 11.16 -3.84 10.80
CA VAL A 135 10.58 -2.58 11.31
C VAL A 135 9.08 -2.77 11.59
N ASN A 136 8.37 -3.55 10.79
CA ASN A 136 6.99 -3.93 11.11
C ASN A 136 6.91 -4.72 12.42
N GLN A 137 7.82 -5.67 12.63
CA GLN A 137 7.90 -6.42 13.87
C GLN A 137 8.09 -5.51 15.09
N LEU A 138 8.85 -4.43 14.97
CA LEU A 138 9.00 -3.43 16.04
C LEU A 138 7.69 -2.69 16.34
N PHE A 139 6.93 -2.30 15.32
CA PHE A 139 5.60 -1.72 15.55
C PHE A 139 4.64 -2.70 16.21
N PHE A 140 4.70 -3.98 15.83
CA PHE A 140 3.88 -5.04 16.43
C PHE A 140 4.24 -5.27 17.89
N ALA A 141 5.53 -5.36 18.19
CA ALA A 141 6.05 -5.54 19.54
C ALA A 141 5.71 -4.33 20.43
N ALA A 142 5.93 -3.11 19.94
CA ALA A 142 5.58 -1.88 20.66
C ALA A 142 4.08 -1.84 20.98
N THR A 143 3.22 -2.18 20.01
CA THR A 143 1.78 -2.28 20.24
C THR A 143 1.45 -3.29 21.34
N CYS A 144 1.99 -4.51 21.27
CA CYS A 144 1.67 -5.56 22.23
C CYS A 144 2.20 -5.25 23.64
N PHE A 145 3.35 -4.57 23.72
CA PHE A 145 3.91 -4.10 24.99
C PHE A 145 2.97 -3.10 25.69
N PHE A 146 2.37 -2.17 24.94
CA PHE A 146 1.49 -1.14 25.49
C PHE A 146 0.00 -1.53 25.52
N SER A 147 -0.39 -2.66 24.93
CA SER A 147 -1.80 -3.07 24.86
C SER A 147 -2.29 -3.83 26.09
N PHE A 148 -1.37 -4.24 26.97
CA PHE A 148 -1.66 -5.03 28.18
C PHE A 148 -2.53 -6.27 27.88
N GLY A 149 -2.35 -6.88 26.71
CA GLY A 149 -3.10 -8.07 26.29
C GLY A 149 -4.50 -7.81 25.73
N SER A 150 -4.91 -6.55 25.51
CA SER A 150 -6.20 -6.25 24.87
C SER A 150 -6.07 -6.13 23.35
N ILE A 151 -6.89 -6.88 22.61
CA ILE A 151 -6.98 -6.77 21.14
C ILE A 151 -7.48 -5.38 20.72
N ALA A 152 -8.51 -4.85 21.41
CA ALA A 152 -9.07 -3.54 21.08
C ALA A 152 -8.04 -2.42 21.29
N VAL A 153 -7.27 -2.46 22.37
CA VAL A 153 -6.18 -1.49 22.62
C VAL A 153 -5.05 -1.67 21.59
N SER A 154 -4.74 -2.92 21.21
CA SER A 154 -3.75 -3.17 20.16
C SER A 154 -4.16 -2.54 18.83
N VAL A 155 -5.42 -2.73 18.41
CA VAL A 155 -5.98 -2.11 17.20
C VAL A 155 -5.95 -0.60 17.30
N LEU A 156 -6.31 -0.02 18.44
CA LEU A 156 -6.24 1.43 18.67
C LEU A 156 -4.81 1.97 18.46
N ILE A 157 -3.81 1.33 19.07
CA ILE A 157 -2.40 1.75 18.93
C ILE A 157 -1.92 1.63 17.47
N PHE A 158 -2.27 0.54 16.77
CA PHE A 158 -1.96 0.42 15.34
C PHE A 158 -2.59 1.53 14.51
N LYS A 159 -3.86 1.90 14.79
CA LYS A 159 -4.52 3.02 14.11
C LYS A 159 -3.81 4.34 14.37
N LEU A 160 -3.31 4.58 15.58
CA LEU A 160 -2.52 5.77 15.89
C LEU A 160 -1.21 5.82 15.08
N PHE A 161 -0.47 4.71 14.97
CA PHE A 161 0.73 4.65 14.14
C PHE A 161 0.44 4.92 12.65
N ILE A 162 -0.63 4.35 12.12
CA ILE A 162 -1.03 4.56 10.73
C ILE A 162 -1.49 6.00 10.49
N ILE A 163 -2.33 6.56 11.37
CA ILE A 163 -2.79 7.95 11.25
C ILE A 163 -1.61 8.92 11.34
N PHE A 164 -0.67 8.68 12.26
CA PHE A 164 0.56 9.47 12.34
C PHE A 164 1.36 9.40 11.04
N SER A 165 1.51 8.21 10.48
CA SER A 165 2.20 7.98 9.20
C SER A 165 1.52 8.72 8.05
N ASP A 166 0.19 8.65 7.95
CA ASP A 166 -0.60 9.35 6.93
C ASP A 166 -0.49 10.88 7.04
N VAL A 167 -0.47 11.44 8.26
CA VAL A 167 -0.22 12.86 8.48
C VAL A 167 1.22 13.23 8.08
N GLY A 168 2.18 12.36 8.35
CA GLY A 168 3.55 12.48 7.87
C GLY A 168 3.63 12.48 6.34
N ILE A 169 2.91 11.59 5.65
CA ILE A 169 2.82 11.55 4.18
C ILE A 169 2.21 12.84 3.65
N TYR A 170 1.12 13.34 4.26
CA TYR A 170 0.56 14.65 3.90
C TYR A 170 1.61 15.76 4.03
N TYR A 171 2.30 15.82 5.15
CA TYR A 171 3.28 16.88 5.43
C TYR A 171 4.46 16.86 4.45
N PHE A 172 5.12 15.70 4.29
CA PHE A 172 6.28 15.57 3.42
C PHE A 172 5.89 15.54 1.94
N GLY A 173 4.77 14.92 1.57
CA GLY A 173 4.23 14.96 0.21
C GLY A 173 3.91 16.39 -0.25
N ARG A 174 3.32 17.22 0.63
CA ARG A 174 3.12 18.65 0.36
C ARG A 174 4.44 19.38 0.17
N LYS A 175 5.47 19.07 0.97
CA LYS A 175 6.81 19.65 0.79
C LYS A 175 7.45 19.23 -0.53
N ILE A 176 7.29 17.98 -0.95
CA ILE A 176 7.75 17.51 -2.27
C ILE A 176 7.04 18.32 -3.37
N LEU A 177 5.71 18.48 -3.32
CA LEU A 177 4.98 19.30 -4.31
C LEU A 177 5.56 20.71 -4.40
N VAL A 178 5.80 21.37 -3.26
CA VAL A 178 6.43 22.71 -3.21
C VAL A 178 7.83 22.69 -3.81
N SER A 179 8.68 21.71 -3.47
CA SER A 179 10.04 21.57 -4.03
C SER A 179 10.04 21.32 -5.54
N LEU A 180 8.95 20.79 -6.10
CA LEU A 180 8.76 20.57 -7.53
C LEU A 180 8.02 21.72 -8.23
N ASN A 181 7.75 22.83 -7.55
CA ASN A 181 6.94 23.95 -8.03
C ASN A 181 5.53 23.52 -8.51
N GLN A 182 4.94 22.51 -7.86
CA GLN A 182 3.59 22.03 -8.13
C GLN A 182 2.61 22.54 -7.07
N ASN A 183 1.33 22.65 -7.44
CA ASN A 183 0.27 23.09 -6.53
C ASN A 183 0.18 22.14 -5.29
N PRO A 184 0.44 22.65 -4.06
CA PRO A 184 0.37 21.85 -2.84
C PRO A 184 -1.00 21.23 -2.57
N LYS A 185 -2.08 21.80 -3.10
CA LYS A 185 -3.45 21.26 -2.98
C LYS A 185 -3.55 19.83 -3.53
N LYS A 186 -2.70 19.41 -4.48
CA LYS A 186 -2.71 18.05 -5.05
C LYS A 186 -2.56 16.95 -4.00
N ILE A 187 -1.92 17.21 -2.85
CA ILE A 187 -1.80 16.22 -1.77
C ILE A 187 -3.14 15.70 -1.26
N PHE A 188 -4.22 16.49 -1.41
CA PHE A 188 -5.56 16.09 -1.00
C PHE A 188 -6.17 15.00 -1.90
N LEU A 189 -5.66 14.78 -3.12
CA LEU A 189 -6.03 13.62 -3.95
C LEU A 189 -5.58 12.29 -3.33
N TYR A 190 -4.56 12.32 -2.46
CA TYR A 190 -4.16 11.19 -1.62
C TYR A 190 -4.86 11.27 -0.27
N PHE A 191 -4.74 12.41 0.43
CA PHE A 191 -5.14 12.53 1.83
C PHE A 191 -6.66 12.36 2.06
N LEU A 192 -7.50 12.70 1.07
CA LEU A 192 -8.95 12.52 1.14
C LEU A 192 -9.48 11.31 0.35
N ASN A 193 -8.60 10.55 -0.30
CA ASN A 193 -9.02 9.40 -1.10
C ASN A 193 -9.66 8.34 -0.19
N PRO A 194 -10.90 7.89 -0.47
CA PRO A 194 -11.58 6.92 0.39
C PRO A 194 -10.84 5.58 0.48
N LEU A 195 -10.22 5.11 -0.61
CA LEU A 195 -9.45 3.86 -0.58
C LEU A 195 -8.32 3.96 0.46
N ILE A 196 -7.59 5.07 0.45
CA ILE A 196 -6.49 5.31 1.38
C ILE A 196 -7.00 5.35 2.82
N ILE A 197 -8.07 6.10 3.08
CA ILE A 197 -8.63 6.23 4.44
C ILE A 197 -9.12 4.86 4.96
N ILE A 198 -9.86 4.12 4.13
CA ILE A 198 -10.51 2.87 4.55
C ILE A 198 -9.48 1.74 4.69
N GLU A 199 -8.60 1.55 3.70
CA GLU A 199 -7.60 0.47 3.76
C GLU A 199 -6.57 0.71 4.86
N LEU A 200 -6.07 1.94 5.00
CA LEU A 200 -5.03 2.24 5.98
C LEU A 200 -5.62 2.39 7.39
N SER A 201 -6.42 3.44 7.63
CA SER A 201 -6.95 3.72 8.98
C SER A 201 -8.07 2.76 9.41
N GLY A 202 -8.90 2.32 8.47
CA GLY A 202 -9.98 1.37 8.77
C GLY A 202 -9.48 -0.05 9.00
N ASN A 203 -8.66 -0.56 8.07
CA ASN A 203 -8.29 -1.98 7.98
C ASN A 203 -6.84 -2.30 8.34
N LEU A 204 -6.08 -1.34 8.85
CA LEU A 204 -4.73 -1.52 9.39
C LEU A 204 -3.68 -1.97 8.36
N HIS A 205 -3.85 -1.63 7.09
CA HIS A 205 -2.82 -1.91 6.09
C HIS A 205 -1.56 -1.06 6.32
N PHE A 206 -0.45 -1.72 6.66
CA PHE A 206 0.85 -1.08 6.97
C PHE A 206 1.55 -0.43 5.77
N GLU A 207 0.95 -0.48 4.59
CA GLU A 207 1.29 0.32 3.41
C GLU A 207 1.48 1.80 3.77
N GLY A 208 0.66 2.35 4.67
CA GLY A 208 0.78 3.73 5.14
C GLY A 208 2.11 4.01 5.86
N VAL A 209 2.54 3.10 6.76
CA VAL A 209 3.81 3.24 7.49
C VAL A 209 5.00 3.09 6.54
N MET A 210 4.95 2.09 5.65
CA MET A 210 5.97 1.88 4.62
C MET A 210 6.09 3.14 3.74
N LEU A 211 4.96 3.64 3.25
CA LEU A 211 4.91 4.80 2.38
C LEU A 211 5.39 6.05 3.11
N PHE A 212 5.08 6.25 4.40
CA PHE A 212 5.60 7.37 5.18
C PHE A 212 7.13 7.42 5.16
N PHE A 213 7.80 6.31 5.47
CA PHE A 213 9.26 6.24 5.41
C PHE A 213 9.78 6.46 3.98
N PHE A 214 9.09 5.93 2.96
CA PHE A 214 9.45 6.16 1.57
C PHE A 214 9.37 7.64 1.20
N VAL A 215 8.27 8.31 1.55
CA VAL A 215 8.02 9.73 1.26
C VAL A 215 9.00 10.64 1.99
N LEU A 216 9.30 10.33 3.25
CA LEU A 216 10.35 11.03 3.99
C LEU A 216 11.72 10.86 3.33
N GLY A 217 12.06 9.63 2.92
CA GLY A 217 13.25 9.34 2.13
C GLY A 217 13.31 10.12 0.82
N LEU A 218 12.21 10.15 0.05
CA LEU A 218 12.10 10.93 -1.18
C LEU A 218 12.26 12.43 -0.95
N TYR A 219 11.62 12.97 0.09
CA TYR A 219 11.77 14.38 0.43
C TYR A 219 13.22 14.73 0.75
N LEU A 220 13.88 13.94 1.61
CA LEU A 220 15.29 14.11 1.96
C LEU A 220 16.20 13.99 0.74
N PHE A 221 15.89 13.06 -0.16
CA PHE A 221 16.60 12.89 -1.42
C PHE A 221 16.48 14.14 -2.31
N ILE A 222 15.27 14.70 -2.43
CA ILE A 222 15.00 15.91 -3.25
C ILE A 222 15.73 17.14 -2.73
N ILE A 223 15.87 17.29 -1.40
CA ILE A 223 16.64 18.38 -0.78
C ILE A 223 18.13 18.05 -0.64
N GLU A 224 18.64 17.08 -1.42
CA GLU A 224 20.05 16.67 -1.50
C GLU A 224 20.65 16.07 -0.20
N LYS A 225 19.81 15.69 0.78
CA LYS A 225 20.22 14.94 1.99
C LYS A 225 20.19 13.42 1.74
N TRP A 226 20.84 12.99 0.67
CA TRP A 226 20.71 11.63 0.12
C TRP A 226 21.19 10.50 1.05
N LEU A 227 22.15 10.74 1.96
CA LEU A 227 22.55 9.74 2.96
C LEU A 227 21.43 9.46 3.97
N PHE A 228 20.74 10.49 4.46
CA PHE A 228 19.57 10.30 5.33
C PHE A 228 18.40 9.69 4.55
N ALA A 229 18.26 10.03 3.26
CA ALA A 229 17.30 9.36 2.40
C ALA A 229 17.55 7.84 2.36
N ALA A 230 18.81 7.39 2.20
CA ALA A 230 19.17 5.97 2.20
C ALA A 230 18.70 5.23 3.47
N VAL A 231 18.81 5.88 4.64
CA VAL A 231 18.35 5.33 5.94
C VAL A 231 16.82 5.16 5.95
N PHE A 232 16.07 6.20 5.58
CA PHE A 232 14.60 6.12 5.60
C PHE A 232 14.05 5.20 4.50
N ILE A 233 14.71 5.10 3.35
CA ILE A 233 14.39 4.10 2.33
C ILE A 233 14.63 2.68 2.88
N ALA A 234 15.71 2.45 3.64
CA ALA A 234 15.94 1.16 4.30
C ALA A 234 14.83 0.83 5.31
N PHE A 235 14.36 1.80 6.11
CA PHE A 235 13.21 1.59 7.01
C PHE A 235 11.92 1.31 6.25
N SER A 236 11.71 1.94 5.09
CA SER A 236 10.58 1.64 4.22
C SER A 236 10.62 0.18 3.74
N ILE A 237 11.77 -0.29 3.24
CA ILE A 237 11.98 -1.69 2.83
C ILE A 237 11.81 -2.65 4.01
N ALA A 238 12.34 -2.28 5.18
CA ALA A 238 12.23 -3.03 6.41
C ALA A 238 10.83 -2.94 7.06
N THR A 239 9.89 -2.20 6.47
CA THR A 239 8.47 -2.19 6.83
C THR A 239 7.67 -3.07 5.86
N LYS A 240 7.88 -2.90 4.55
CA LYS A 240 7.40 -3.81 3.49
C LYS A 240 8.39 -3.81 2.33
N LEU A 241 8.55 -4.92 1.63
CA LEU A 241 9.62 -5.11 0.65
C LEU A 241 9.46 -4.33 -0.67
N LEU A 242 8.26 -3.83 -0.98
CA LEU A 242 7.97 -3.15 -2.25
C LEU A 242 8.95 -2.03 -2.66
N PRO A 243 9.42 -1.14 -1.75
CA PRO A 243 10.35 -0.07 -2.08
C PRO A 243 11.71 -0.56 -2.59
N LEU A 244 12.06 -1.84 -2.39
CA LEU A 244 13.26 -2.45 -2.96
C LEU A 244 13.27 -2.35 -4.48
N LEU A 245 12.10 -2.51 -5.12
CA LEU A 245 11.93 -2.35 -6.56
C LEU A 245 12.21 -0.93 -7.06
N LEU A 246 12.22 0.06 -6.16
CA LEU A 246 12.37 1.47 -6.53
C LEU A 246 13.82 1.96 -6.39
N LEU A 247 14.71 1.19 -5.75
CA LEU A 247 16.12 1.55 -5.55
C LEU A 247 16.88 1.88 -6.85
N PRO A 248 16.69 1.14 -7.97
CA PRO A 248 17.41 1.44 -9.20
C PRO A 248 17.14 2.86 -9.75
N PHE A 249 15.97 3.44 -9.49
CA PHE A 249 15.61 4.77 -10.01
C PHE A 249 16.46 5.91 -9.44
N PHE A 250 17.06 5.72 -8.26
CA PHE A 250 17.95 6.70 -7.64
C PHE A 250 19.32 6.80 -8.34
N TYR A 251 19.71 5.78 -9.11
CA TYR A 251 21.05 5.65 -9.68
C TYR A 251 21.44 6.83 -10.59
N GLN A 252 20.63 7.12 -11.62
CA GLN A 252 20.98 8.12 -12.62
C GLN A 252 21.15 9.52 -12.02
N ARG A 253 20.39 9.87 -10.98
CA ARG A 253 20.46 11.19 -10.32
C ARG A 253 21.65 11.32 -9.38
N LEU A 254 21.97 10.25 -8.65
CA LEU A 254 23.10 10.24 -7.72
C LEU A 254 24.44 10.15 -8.46
N GLY A 255 24.46 9.45 -9.59
CA GLY A 255 25.69 9.05 -10.27
C GLY A 255 26.46 7.99 -9.47
N PHE A 256 27.40 7.32 -10.14
CA PHE A 256 28.05 6.11 -9.62
C PHE A 256 28.57 6.22 -8.17
N LYS A 257 29.38 7.25 -7.86
CA LYS A 257 30.02 7.39 -6.54
C LYS A 257 28.99 7.53 -5.40
N LYS A 258 28.00 8.42 -5.54
CA LYS A 258 26.98 8.61 -4.51
C LYS A 258 26.03 7.41 -4.45
N SER A 259 25.73 6.76 -5.58
CA SER A 259 24.91 5.54 -5.61
C SER A 259 25.54 4.40 -4.83
N VAL A 260 26.85 4.17 -4.97
CA VAL A 260 27.55 3.14 -4.17
C VAL A 260 27.36 3.42 -2.67
N ALA A 261 27.63 4.64 -2.21
CA ALA A 261 27.45 5.00 -0.81
C ALA A 261 25.98 4.90 -0.35
N PHE A 262 25.04 5.38 -1.18
CA PHE A 262 23.60 5.30 -0.90
C PHE A 262 23.15 3.84 -0.71
N TYR A 263 23.50 2.95 -1.64
CA TYR A 263 23.13 1.54 -1.56
C TYR A 263 23.83 0.81 -0.43
N THR A 264 25.11 1.11 -0.15
CA THR A 264 25.81 0.55 1.03
C THR A 264 25.12 0.95 2.33
N VAL A 265 24.73 2.23 2.48
CA VAL A 265 23.99 2.68 3.68
C VAL A 265 22.63 2.01 3.76
N THR A 266 21.89 1.92 2.65
CA THR A 266 20.58 1.24 2.65
C THR A 266 20.71 -0.22 3.06
N ILE A 267 21.68 -0.96 2.51
CA ILE A 267 21.92 -2.38 2.84
C ILE A 267 22.38 -2.53 4.29
N ALA A 268 23.30 -1.66 4.77
CA ALA A 268 23.80 -1.72 6.13
C ALA A 268 22.69 -1.45 7.16
N VAL A 269 21.85 -0.44 6.94
CA VAL A 269 20.70 -0.14 7.82
C VAL A 269 19.68 -1.27 7.75
N LEU A 270 19.35 -1.77 6.55
CA LEU A 270 18.43 -2.89 6.40
C LEU A 270 18.96 -4.12 7.14
N GLY A 271 20.21 -4.51 6.94
CA GLY A 271 20.86 -5.61 7.67
C GLY A 271 20.86 -5.39 9.18
N ALA A 272 21.10 -4.16 9.64
CA ALA A 272 21.05 -3.82 11.05
C ALA A 272 19.65 -4.06 11.66
N THR A 273 18.57 -3.81 10.91
CA THR A 273 17.20 -4.10 11.40
C THR A 273 16.94 -5.59 11.62
N PHE A 274 17.66 -6.47 10.92
CA PHE A 274 17.54 -7.92 11.10
C PHE A 274 18.41 -8.46 12.25
N LEU A 275 19.34 -7.68 12.81
CA LEU A 275 20.27 -8.13 13.88
C LEU A 275 19.56 -8.80 15.07
N PRO A 276 18.43 -8.27 15.60
CA PRO A 276 17.72 -8.90 16.71
C PRO A 276 17.13 -10.28 16.39
N PHE A 277 17.04 -10.63 15.11
CA PHE A 277 16.37 -11.84 14.61
C PHE A 277 17.34 -12.83 13.96
N VAL A 278 18.64 -12.58 13.99
CA VAL A 278 19.64 -13.45 13.35
C VAL A 278 19.58 -14.84 13.95
N ALA A 279 19.37 -15.82 13.09
CA ALA A 279 19.37 -17.24 13.42
C ALA A 279 19.71 -18.06 12.16
N PRO A 280 20.26 -19.28 12.29
CA PRO A 280 20.66 -20.08 11.13
C PRO A 280 19.55 -20.33 10.10
N ALA A 281 18.31 -20.53 10.56
CA ALA A 281 17.16 -20.80 9.69
C ALA A 281 16.42 -19.53 9.22
N LEU A 282 16.84 -18.33 9.67
CA LEU A 282 16.14 -17.08 9.32
C LEU A 282 16.01 -16.90 7.81
N ILE A 283 17.11 -17.00 7.08
CA ILE A 283 17.15 -16.70 5.65
C ILE A 283 16.31 -17.72 4.86
N SER A 284 16.41 -19.02 5.18
CA SER A 284 15.65 -20.07 4.50
C SER A 284 14.15 -19.93 4.74
N ASN A 285 13.72 -19.73 5.98
CA ASN A 285 12.32 -19.62 6.35
C ASN A 285 11.68 -18.34 5.79
N TYR A 286 12.42 -17.24 5.83
CA TYR A 286 11.97 -15.96 5.29
C TYR A 286 11.86 -16.01 3.76
N TYR A 287 12.83 -16.63 3.08
CA TYR A 287 12.77 -16.86 1.64
C TYR A 287 11.60 -17.75 1.23
N GLU A 288 11.37 -18.85 1.96
CA GLU A 288 10.22 -19.74 1.74
C GLU A 288 8.89 -18.95 1.80
N THR A 289 8.71 -18.17 2.85
CA THR A 289 7.48 -17.39 3.07
C THR A 289 7.27 -16.33 1.99
N ILE A 290 8.33 -15.63 1.57
CA ILE A 290 8.25 -14.66 0.46
C ILE A 290 7.94 -15.38 -0.85
N GLY A 291 8.52 -16.56 -1.09
CA GLY A 291 8.29 -17.34 -2.31
C GLY A 291 6.81 -17.65 -2.55
N LEU A 292 6.06 -17.97 -1.48
CA LEU A 292 4.63 -18.28 -1.55
C LEU A 292 3.81 -17.18 -2.23
N TRP A 293 4.16 -15.90 -1.99
CA TRP A 293 3.48 -14.74 -2.59
C TRP A 293 3.46 -14.77 -4.11
N PHE A 294 4.48 -15.35 -4.72
CA PHE A 294 4.60 -15.40 -6.17
C PHE A 294 4.02 -16.69 -6.76
N THR A 295 4.00 -17.80 -6.01
CA THR A 295 3.71 -19.13 -6.57
C THR A 295 2.39 -19.75 -6.14
N ASN A 296 1.70 -19.19 -5.13
CA ASN A 296 0.53 -19.83 -4.51
C ASN A 296 -0.72 -18.95 -4.46
N PHE A 297 -0.59 -17.64 -4.61
CA PHE A 297 -1.72 -16.72 -4.47
C PHE A 297 -2.16 -16.10 -5.78
N GLU A 298 -3.47 -16.07 -5.95
CA GLU A 298 -4.15 -15.46 -7.08
C GLU A 298 -5.31 -14.62 -6.55
N PHE A 299 -5.27 -13.31 -6.78
CA PHE A 299 -6.35 -12.40 -6.41
C PHE A 299 -6.30 -11.14 -7.26
N ASN A 300 -7.43 -10.77 -7.85
CA ASN A 300 -7.65 -9.62 -8.71
C ASN A 300 -6.57 -9.41 -9.77
N ALA A 301 -6.02 -10.49 -10.34
CA ALA A 301 -4.89 -10.39 -11.25
C ALA A 301 -5.33 -9.95 -12.66
N SER A 302 -4.53 -9.11 -13.34
CA SER A 302 -4.85 -8.64 -14.69
C SER A 302 -4.23 -9.50 -15.80
N ILE A 303 -3.10 -9.07 -16.37
CA ILE A 303 -2.38 -9.72 -17.46
C ILE A 303 -1.94 -11.14 -17.05
N TYR A 304 -1.63 -11.34 -15.77
CA TYR A 304 -1.32 -12.67 -15.24
C TYR A 304 -2.40 -13.71 -15.57
N TYR A 305 -3.69 -13.39 -15.46
CA TYR A 305 -4.76 -14.34 -15.77
C TYR A 305 -4.84 -14.69 -17.26
N LEU A 306 -4.40 -13.80 -18.15
CA LEU A 306 -4.24 -14.14 -19.57
C LEU A 306 -3.12 -15.16 -19.76
N PHE A 307 -1.96 -14.94 -19.15
CA PHE A 307 -0.85 -15.90 -19.20
C PHE A 307 -1.20 -17.25 -18.59
N ARG A 308 -1.91 -17.26 -17.44
CA ARG A 308 -2.42 -18.47 -16.82
C ARG A 308 -3.35 -19.23 -17.76
N LYS A 309 -4.29 -18.55 -18.43
CA LYS A 309 -5.24 -19.18 -19.36
C LYS A 309 -4.55 -19.78 -20.58
N VAL A 310 -3.58 -19.05 -21.17
CA VAL A 310 -2.76 -19.55 -22.27
C VAL A 310 -1.93 -20.76 -21.82
N GLY A 311 -1.30 -20.67 -20.64
CA GLY A 311 -0.56 -21.79 -20.06
C GLY A 311 -1.41 -23.03 -19.87
N PHE A 312 -2.58 -22.87 -19.27
CA PHE A 312 -3.54 -23.96 -19.06
C PHE A 312 -3.96 -24.62 -20.38
N TYR A 313 -4.14 -23.85 -21.45
CA TYR A 313 -4.47 -24.39 -22.77
C TYR A 313 -3.40 -25.36 -23.30
N PHE A 314 -2.11 -25.10 -23.01
CA PHE A 314 -1.01 -25.96 -23.47
C PHE A 314 -0.67 -27.10 -22.51
N THR A 315 -0.82 -26.90 -21.19
CA THR A 315 -0.37 -27.87 -20.19
C THR A 315 -1.51 -28.70 -19.57
N GLY A 316 -2.75 -28.20 -19.62
CA GLY A 316 -3.90 -28.80 -18.94
C GLY A 316 -3.97 -28.54 -17.42
N TYR A 317 -3.06 -27.75 -16.85
CA TYR A 317 -3.04 -27.43 -15.41
C TYR A 317 -2.59 -25.98 -15.13
N ASN A 318 -2.85 -25.48 -13.92
CA ASN A 318 -2.46 -24.12 -13.55
C ASN A 318 -0.93 -24.00 -13.45
N ILE A 319 -0.33 -23.17 -14.32
CA ILE A 319 1.11 -22.94 -14.38
C ILE A 319 1.62 -21.84 -13.43
N ILE A 320 0.85 -21.51 -12.39
CA ILE A 320 1.22 -20.51 -11.36
C ILE A 320 2.63 -20.73 -10.81
N GLY A 321 3.03 -21.97 -10.53
CA GLY A 321 4.37 -22.26 -10.01
C GLY A 321 5.51 -21.95 -11.00
N ILE A 322 5.22 -21.93 -12.31
CA ILE A 322 6.17 -21.55 -13.36
C ILE A 322 6.17 -20.02 -13.51
N ILE A 323 4.98 -19.42 -13.72
CA ILE A 323 4.86 -17.97 -13.92
C ILE A 323 5.37 -17.23 -12.68
N GLY A 324 5.05 -17.71 -11.48
CA GLY A 324 5.49 -17.15 -10.20
C GLY A 324 7.00 -17.14 -10.00
N LYS A 325 7.74 -18.08 -10.62
CA LYS A 325 9.21 -18.07 -10.58
C LYS A 325 9.81 -17.11 -11.61
N ILE A 326 9.13 -16.93 -12.73
CA ILE A 326 9.60 -16.08 -13.85
C ILE A 326 9.24 -14.61 -13.61
N SER A 327 8.07 -14.32 -13.02
CA SER A 327 7.54 -12.98 -12.88
C SER A 327 8.45 -12.04 -12.09
N PRO A 328 9.12 -12.42 -10.97
CA PRO A 328 10.02 -11.52 -10.27
C PRO A 328 11.24 -11.13 -11.12
N VAL A 329 11.74 -12.06 -11.96
CA VAL A 329 12.88 -11.82 -12.85
C VAL A 329 12.47 -10.87 -13.98
N VAL A 330 11.32 -11.13 -14.62
CA VAL A 330 10.75 -10.22 -15.64
C VAL A 330 10.56 -8.83 -15.05
N MET A 331 10.09 -8.75 -13.81
CA MET A 331 9.89 -7.49 -13.11
C MET A 331 11.18 -6.76 -12.80
N LEU A 332 12.21 -7.46 -12.34
CA LEU A 332 13.53 -6.88 -12.15
C LEU A 332 14.06 -6.30 -13.46
N VAL A 333 13.91 -7.02 -14.57
CA VAL A 333 14.32 -6.54 -15.91
C VAL A 333 13.53 -5.28 -16.30
N ILE A 334 12.20 -5.27 -16.16
CA ILE A 334 11.36 -4.10 -16.47
C ILE A 334 11.80 -2.89 -15.62
N VAL A 335 11.97 -3.08 -14.31
CA VAL A 335 12.44 -2.03 -13.39
C VAL A 335 13.79 -1.49 -13.82
N LEU A 336 14.77 -2.36 -14.12
CA LEU A 336 16.10 -1.94 -14.57
C LEU A 336 16.05 -1.19 -15.90
N LEU A 337 15.22 -1.62 -16.85
CA LEU A 337 15.03 -0.92 -18.12
C LEU A 337 14.46 0.49 -17.89
N PHE A 338 13.42 0.63 -17.06
CA PHE A 338 12.86 1.95 -16.73
C PHE A 338 13.83 2.82 -15.93
N ALA A 339 14.61 2.24 -15.03
CA ALA A 339 15.55 2.97 -14.19
C ALA A 339 16.82 3.42 -14.95
N LEU A 340 17.32 2.59 -15.87
CA LEU A 340 18.63 2.78 -16.52
C LEU A 340 18.53 3.28 -17.97
N VAL A 341 17.48 2.92 -18.72
CA VAL A 341 17.36 3.29 -20.15
C VAL A 341 16.53 4.56 -20.34
N ARG A 342 15.43 4.73 -19.58
CA ARG A 342 14.67 5.98 -19.59
C ARG A 342 15.46 7.07 -18.85
N LYS A 343 15.29 8.34 -19.27
CA LYS A 343 15.88 9.47 -18.56
C LYS A 343 15.13 9.72 -17.25
N ASN A 344 15.82 9.63 -16.12
CA ASN A 344 15.31 9.91 -14.76
C ASN A 344 15.98 11.16 -14.15
N ILE A 345 16.49 12.06 -15.00
CA ILE A 345 17.28 13.25 -14.62
C ILE A 345 16.39 14.41 -14.16
N SER A 346 15.11 14.48 -14.55
CA SER A 346 14.14 15.41 -13.93
C SER A 346 13.29 14.66 -12.90
N TYR A 347 12.86 15.33 -11.83
CA TYR A 347 12.02 14.67 -10.81
C TYR A 347 10.68 14.22 -11.39
N VAL A 348 10.10 15.00 -12.31
CA VAL A 348 8.88 14.61 -13.03
C VAL A 348 9.10 13.29 -13.78
N SER A 349 10.18 13.16 -14.56
CA SER A 349 10.49 11.92 -15.27
C SER A 349 10.76 10.75 -14.33
N PHE A 350 11.42 11.00 -13.18
CA PHE A 350 11.63 10.02 -12.14
C PHE A 350 10.30 9.48 -11.61
N PHE A 351 9.36 10.35 -11.23
CA PHE A 351 8.05 9.94 -10.71
C PHE A 351 7.21 9.22 -11.77
N GLU A 352 7.21 9.69 -13.02
CA GLU A 352 6.50 9.05 -14.13
C GLU A 352 7.01 7.64 -14.41
N ASN A 353 8.33 7.47 -14.56
CA ASN A 353 8.91 6.17 -14.86
C ASN A 353 8.76 5.20 -13.67
N THR A 354 8.89 5.70 -12.43
CA THR A 354 8.64 4.91 -11.21
C THR A 354 7.19 4.44 -11.15
N LEU A 355 6.23 5.34 -11.42
CA LEU A 355 4.81 5.02 -11.45
C LEU A 355 4.50 3.96 -12.51
N LEU A 356 5.00 4.14 -13.73
CA LEU A 356 4.74 3.20 -14.83
C LEU A 356 5.36 1.82 -14.57
N ALA A 357 6.59 1.76 -14.07
CA ALA A 357 7.23 0.49 -13.72
C ALA A 357 6.48 -0.24 -12.60
N LEU A 358 6.05 0.49 -11.56
CA LEU A 358 5.27 -0.09 -10.47
C LEU A 358 3.85 -0.49 -10.89
N SER A 359 3.27 0.21 -11.87
CA SER A 359 1.97 -0.18 -12.45
C SER A 359 2.09 -1.45 -13.28
N LEU A 360 3.14 -1.57 -14.09
CA LEU A 360 3.47 -2.80 -14.82
C LEU A 360 3.69 -3.98 -13.87
N TYR A 361 4.33 -3.74 -12.72
CA TYR A 361 4.44 -4.73 -11.65
C TYR A 361 3.09 -5.28 -11.23
N PHE A 362 2.15 -4.39 -10.85
CA PHE A 362 0.83 -4.81 -10.42
C PHE A 362 -0.03 -5.40 -11.55
N PHE A 363 0.21 -5.01 -12.81
CA PHE A 363 -0.51 -5.61 -13.92
C PHE A 363 -0.10 -7.07 -14.19
N ILE A 364 1.17 -7.43 -13.97
CA ILE A 364 1.64 -8.80 -14.20
C ILE A 364 1.76 -9.65 -12.93
N SER A 365 1.54 -9.07 -11.75
CA SER A 365 1.52 -9.81 -10.49
C SER A 365 0.36 -10.80 -10.43
N THR A 366 0.56 -11.92 -9.73
CA THR A 366 -0.48 -12.93 -9.48
C THR A 366 -1.54 -12.43 -8.49
N THR A 367 -1.19 -11.46 -7.65
CA THR A 367 -2.04 -10.94 -6.57
C THR A 367 -2.00 -9.42 -6.56
N MET A 368 -3.16 -8.80 -6.68
CA MET A 368 -3.34 -7.35 -6.67
C MET A 368 -4.43 -6.98 -5.66
N HIS A 369 -4.03 -6.69 -4.42
CA HIS A 369 -4.98 -6.24 -3.41
C HIS A 369 -5.26 -4.72 -3.52
N PRO A 370 -6.47 -4.25 -3.14
CA PRO A 370 -6.86 -2.83 -3.23
C PRO A 370 -5.85 -1.85 -2.63
N TRP A 371 -5.32 -2.16 -1.44
CA TRP A 371 -4.38 -1.30 -0.73
C TRP A 371 -3.04 -1.10 -1.47
N TYR A 372 -2.69 -1.92 -2.47
CA TYR A 372 -1.49 -1.69 -3.29
C TYR A 372 -1.59 -0.43 -4.14
N VAL A 373 -2.80 -0.03 -4.56
CA VAL A 373 -3.06 1.20 -5.35
C VAL A 373 -2.67 2.47 -4.59
N VAL A 374 -2.62 2.44 -3.25
CA VAL A 374 -2.19 3.55 -2.40
C VAL A 374 -0.84 4.12 -2.86
N ASN A 375 0.10 3.25 -3.23
CA ASN A 375 1.42 3.64 -3.73
C ASN A 375 1.33 4.37 -5.07
N LEU A 376 0.51 3.86 -5.99
CA LEU A 376 0.31 4.45 -7.31
C LEU A 376 -0.38 5.81 -7.21
N VAL A 377 -1.39 5.95 -6.34
CA VAL A 377 -2.07 7.22 -6.07
C VAL A 377 -1.07 8.26 -5.59
N PHE A 378 -0.20 7.93 -4.63
CA PHE A 378 0.82 8.85 -4.15
C PHE A 378 1.81 9.26 -5.26
N LEU A 379 2.37 8.30 -6.01
CA LEU A 379 3.32 8.60 -7.09
C LEU A 379 2.66 9.45 -8.19
N SER A 380 1.37 9.23 -8.45
CA SER A 380 0.62 9.95 -9.49
C SER A 380 0.56 11.46 -9.26
N LEU A 381 0.61 11.90 -8.00
CA LEU A 381 0.52 13.32 -7.62
C LEU A 381 1.62 14.19 -8.25
N PHE A 382 2.79 13.58 -8.48
CA PHE A 382 3.98 14.22 -9.01
C PHE A 382 4.20 13.94 -10.50
N SER A 383 3.29 13.21 -11.12
CA SER A 383 3.33 12.78 -12.51
C SER A 383 2.22 13.46 -13.33
N ARG A 384 2.27 13.32 -14.66
CA ARG A 384 1.13 13.71 -15.51
C ARG A 384 -0.05 12.73 -15.47
N PHE A 385 0.19 11.48 -15.05
CA PHE A 385 -0.78 10.40 -15.11
C PHE A 385 -1.76 10.46 -13.94
N LYS A 386 -3.06 10.31 -14.22
CA LYS A 386 -4.14 10.34 -13.22
C LYS A 386 -4.93 9.04 -13.18
N PHE A 387 -4.64 8.08 -14.05
CA PHE A 387 -5.27 6.75 -14.00
C PHE A 387 -5.22 6.06 -12.61
N PRO A 388 -4.21 6.27 -11.72
CA PRO A 388 -4.24 5.66 -10.39
C PRO A 388 -5.36 6.19 -9.50
N ILE A 389 -5.79 7.44 -9.68
CA ILE A 389 -6.96 7.99 -8.98
C ILE A 389 -8.23 7.25 -9.44
N ILE A 390 -8.35 6.95 -10.74
CA ILE A 390 -9.46 6.17 -11.29
C ILE A 390 -9.39 4.72 -10.80
N TRP A 391 -8.21 4.12 -10.81
CA TRP A 391 -8.02 2.76 -10.29
C TRP A 391 -8.39 2.67 -8.81
N SER A 392 -8.10 3.70 -8.02
CA SER A 392 -8.48 3.71 -6.59
C SER A 392 -10.00 3.62 -6.35
N TYR A 393 -10.81 3.98 -7.35
CA TYR A 393 -12.26 3.76 -7.31
C TYR A 393 -12.63 2.33 -7.74
N PHE A 394 -12.14 1.91 -8.90
CA PHE A 394 -12.56 0.65 -9.50
C PHE A 394 -11.99 -0.59 -8.82
N VAL A 395 -10.84 -0.49 -8.13
CA VAL A 395 -10.22 -1.63 -7.45
C VAL A 395 -11.09 -2.22 -6.34
N VAL A 396 -12.05 -1.45 -5.81
CA VAL A 396 -13.03 -1.94 -4.83
C VAL A 396 -13.98 -2.98 -5.41
N LEU A 397 -14.12 -3.05 -6.74
CA LEU A 397 -14.88 -4.11 -7.41
C LEU A 397 -14.34 -5.51 -7.11
N SER A 398 -13.02 -5.63 -6.83
CA SER A 398 -12.40 -6.89 -6.41
C SER A 398 -13.02 -7.49 -5.13
N TYR A 399 -13.63 -6.67 -4.26
CA TYR A 399 -14.33 -7.16 -3.08
C TYR A 399 -15.54 -8.03 -3.39
N PHE A 400 -16.06 -8.01 -4.62
CA PHE A 400 -17.10 -8.93 -5.06
C PHE A 400 -16.69 -10.39 -4.83
N ALA A 401 -15.41 -10.73 -4.95
CA ALA A 401 -14.92 -12.08 -4.76
C ALA A 401 -15.23 -12.64 -3.35
N TYR A 402 -15.25 -11.79 -2.32
CA TYR A 402 -15.56 -12.17 -0.94
C TYR A 402 -17.05 -12.38 -0.68
N SER A 403 -17.93 -11.90 -1.57
CA SER A 403 -19.38 -12.13 -1.47
C SER A 403 -19.81 -13.55 -1.90
N GLN A 404 -18.87 -14.34 -2.41
CA GLN A 404 -19.11 -15.69 -2.92
C GLN A 404 -18.56 -16.75 -1.96
N ILE A 405 -19.24 -17.90 -1.85
CA ILE A 405 -18.77 -19.06 -1.07
C ILE A 405 -18.64 -20.26 -2.02
N PRO A 406 -17.44 -20.85 -2.21
CA PRO A 406 -16.14 -20.34 -1.76
C PRO A 406 -15.76 -19.02 -2.46
N PHE A 407 -14.76 -18.31 -1.92
CA PHE A 407 -14.26 -17.08 -2.53
C PHE A 407 -13.92 -17.30 -4.00
N LYS A 408 -14.53 -16.49 -4.87
CA LYS A 408 -14.44 -16.67 -6.30
C LYS A 408 -14.63 -15.35 -7.04
N GLU A 409 -13.68 -15.04 -7.90
CA GLU A 409 -13.71 -13.83 -8.71
C GLU A 409 -14.69 -13.95 -9.88
N ASN A 410 -15.25 -12.80 -10.27
CA ASN A 410 -16.08 -12.67 -11.46
C ASN A 410 -15.29 -12.01 -12.59
N TYR A 411 -15.02 -12.77 -13.66
CA TYR A 411 -14.26 -12.27 -14.80
C TYR A 411 -14.89 -11.06 -15.51
N ILE A 412 -16.21 -10.90 -15.48
CA ILE A 412 -16.87 -9.72 -16.08
C ILE A 412 -16.51 -8.46 -15.29
N ILE A 413 -16.55 -8.55 -13.95
CA ILE A 413 -16.18 -7.45 -13.05
C ILE A 413 -14.69 -7.13 -13.20
N LEU A 414 -13.84 -8.15 -13.25
CA LEU A 414 -12.40 -8.03 -13.48
C LEU A 414 -12.11 -7.32 -14.82
N ILE A 415 -12.76 -7.77 -15.91
CA ILE A 415 -12.61 -7.15 -17.24
C ILE A 415 -13.07 -5.70 -17.20
N LEU A 416 -14.18 -5.39 -16.53
CA LEU A 416 -14.69 -4.02 -16.39
C LEU A 416 -13.67 -3.13 -15.67
N GLU A 417 -13.17 -3.56 -14.51
CA GLU A 417 -12.16 -2.84 -13.73
C GLU A 417 -10.93 -2.51 -14.59
N TYR A 418 -10.28 -3.54 -15.14
CA TYR A 418 -9.03 -3.37 -15.86
C TYR A 418 -9.19 -2.69 -17.22
N SER A 419 -10.31 -2.89 -17.92
CA SER A 419 -10.56 -2.19 -19.19
C SER A 419 -10.64 -0.69 -18.98
N ILE A 420 -11.29 -0.23 -17.91
CA ILE A 420 -11.37 1.20 -17.60
C ILE A 420 -9.98 1.75 -17.24
N VAL A 421 -9.24 1.05 -16.38
CA VAL A 421 -7.88 1.43 -15.98
C VAL A 421 -6.95 1.53 -17.20
N PHE A 422 -6.95 0.52 -18.08
CA PHE A 422 -6.13 0.51 -19.28
C PHE A 422 -6.57 1.58 -20.29
N CYS A 423 -7.86 1.78 -20.51
CA CYS A 423 -8.36 2.83 -21.39
C CYS A 423 -7.87 4.22 -20.95
N VAL A 424 -7.95 4.54 -19.64
CA VAL A 424 -7.47 5.83 -19.12
C VAL A 424 -5.95 5.92 -19.23
N LEU A 425 -5.21 4.88 -18.84
CA LEU A 425 -3.74 4.84 -18.97
C LEU A 425 -3.29 5.07 -20.42
N PHE A 426 -3.85 4.31 -21.37
CA PHE A 426 -3.49 4.44 -22.78
C PHE A 426 -3.89 5.80 -23.34
N PHE A 427 -5.06 6.32 -22.98
CA PHE A 427 -5.46 7.68 -23.35
C PHE A 427 -4.44 8.72 -22.86
N GLU A 428 -3.99 8.64 -21.60
CA GLU A 428 -3.00 9.55 -21.04
C GLU A 428 -1.61 9.41 -21.70
N ILE A 429 -1.22 8.20 -22.09
CA ILE A 429 0.01 7.95 -22.86
C ILE A 429 -0.08 8.65 -24.23
N PHE A 430 -1.13 8.38 -25.01
CA PHE A 430 -1.25 8.87 -26.39
C PHE A 430 -1.61 10.35 -26.51
N LYS A 431 -2.33 10.91 -25.53
CA LYS A 431 -2.66 12.35 -25.52
C LYS A 431 -1.39 13.21 -25.43
N SER A 432 -0.38 12.76 -24.70
CA SER A 432 0.84 13.54 -24.51
C SER A 432 1.73 13.60 -25.76
N ASP A 433 1.69 12.60 -26.64
CA ASP A 433 2.51 12.60 -27.85
C ASP A 433 1.98 13.60 -28.90
N LYS A 434 0.72 14.05 -28.76
CA LYS A 434 0.07 14.99 -29.69
C LYS A 434 0.08 16.45 -29.25
N ALA A 435 0.44 16.75 -28.00
CA ALA A 435 0.39 18.09 -27.45
C ALA A 435 1.74 18.50 -26.86
N GLY A 436 2.62 19.07 -27.68
CA GLY A 436 3.63 19.97 -27.15
C GLY A 436 2.96 21.27 -26.74
N PHE A 437 2.47 21.40 -25.50
CA PHE A 437 1.92 22.67 -24.96
C PHE A 437 1.69 22.61 -23.43
N PRO A 438 1.49 23.77 -22.75
CA PRO A 438 2.06 24.11 -21.46
C PRO A 438 1.26 23.58 -20.26
N THR A 439 1.97 23.42 -19.15
CA THR A 439 1.46 23.06 -17.84
C THR A 439 0.77 24.24 -17.17
N ASP A 440 -0.56 24.29 -17.17
CA ASP A 440 -1.35 25.03 -16.17
C ASP A 440 -2.78 24.46 -16.11
N LEU A 441 -3.02 23.57 -15.13
CA LEU A 441 -4.32 23.28 -14.49
C LEU A 441 -4.08 22.73 -13.07
#